data_AF-A0A1H3VER2-F1
#
_entry.id   AF-A0A1H3VER2-F1
#
_cell.length_a   1.000
_cell.length_b   1.000
_cell.length_c   1.000
_cell.angle_alpha   90.00
_cell.angle_beta   90.00
_cell.angle_gamma   90.00
#
_symmetry.space_group_name_H-M   'P 1'
#
loop_
_entity.id
_entity.type
_entity.pdbx_description
1 polymer ?
#
loop_
_entity_poly.entity_id
_entity_poly.type
_entity_poly.pdbx_seq_one_letter_code
_entity_poly.pdbx_strand_id
1 'polypeptide(L)'
;MAGLTKMLLAKGTHKERLEMMAKVDEAANRFAAANVSYVGKANFGEAETYIKEFHAWSATVMDITIQISAVNGRFTLDFMQKFESPVYLNAFLRELSDNGIVYELQDKQIRSLPAFRAPWQGV
;
A
#
# COMPACT_ATOMS: atom_id res chain seq x y z
N MET A 1 8.65 -11.59 -10.72
CA MET A 1 9.14 -10.20 -10.88
C MET A 1 9.95 -10.01 -12.17
N ALA A 2 11.03 -10.76 -12.42
CA ALA A 2 11.90 -10.57 -13.59
C ALA A 2 11.19 -10.59 -14.98
N GLY A 3 10.12 -11.38 -15.13
CA GLY A 3 9.35 -11.46 -16.38
C GLY A 3 8.57 -10.19 -16.73
N LEU A 4 7.82 -9.63 -15.77
CA LEU A 4 7.03 -8.41 -15.97
C LEU A 4 7.93 -7.21 -16.28
N THR A 5 9.03 -7.05 -15.54
CA THR A 5 10.01 -6.00 -15.78
C THR A 5 10.56 -6.07 -17.20
N LYS A 6 10.93 -7.27 -17.68
CA LYS A 6 11.40 -7.46 -19.06
C LYS A 6 10.32 -7.10 -20.09
N MET A 7 9.06 -7.46 -19.85
CA MET A 7 7.93 -7.14 -20.73
C MET A 7 7.66 -5.63 -20.81
N LEU A 8 7.78 -4.90 -19.70
CA LEU A 8 7.63 -3.44 -19.66
C LEU A 8 8.78 -2.72 -20.38
N LEU A 9 10.02 -3.18 -20.17
CA LEU A 9 11.20 -2.61 -20.81
C LEU A 9 11.19 -2.84 -22.33
N ALA A 10 10.53 -3.89 -22.81
CA ALA A 10 10.38 -4.16 -24.23
C ALA A 10 9.37 -3.24 -24.96
N LYS A 11 8.60 -2.41 -24.23
CA LYS A 11 7.67 -1.43 -24.84
C LYS A 11 8.41 -0.18 -25.30
N GLY A 12 8.06 0.33 -26.48
CA GLY A 12 8.73 1.46 -27.12
C GLY A 12 8.36 2.81 -26.48
N THR A 13 7.14 2.93 -25.98
CA THR A 13 6.60 4.19 -25.44
C THR A 13 6.15 4.08 -23.99
N HIS A 14 6.05 5.22 -23.31
CA HIS A 14 5.52 5.27 -21.95
C HIS A 14 4.04 4.87 -21.88
N LYS A 15 3.23 5.28 -22.87
CA LYS A 15 1.81 4.92 -22.98
C LYS A 15 1.60 3.41 -23.01
N GLU A 16 2.37 2.69 -23.83
CA GLU A 16 2.30 1.23 -23.91
C GLU A 16 2.67 0.53 -22.60
N ARG A 17 3.58 1.12 -21.80
CA ARG A 17 3.94 0.60 -20.47
C ARG A 17 2.79 0.78 -19.49
N LEU A 18 2.13 1.94 -19.50
CA LEU A 18 0.97 2.22 -18.66
C LEU A 18 -0.22 1.29 -19.01
N GLU A 19 -0.52 1.11 -20.29
CA GLU A 19 -1.57 0.20 -20.75
C GLU A 19 -1.29 -1.26 -20.37
N MET A 20 -0.02 -1.68 -20.43
CA MET A 20 0.39 -3.01 -19.96
C MET A 20 0.21 -3.16 -18.45
N MET A 21 0.63 -2.17 -17.65
CA MET A 21 0.45 -2.20 -16.21
C MET A 21 -1.02 -2.23 -15.81
N ALA A 22 -1.87 -1.44 -16.47
CA ALA A 22 -3.32 -1.45 -16.21
C ALA A 22 -3.93 -2.84 -16.41
N LYS A 23 -3.51 -3.60 -17.44
CA LYS A 23 -3.97 -4.98 -17.66
C LYS A 23 -3.47 -5.94 -16.59
N VAL A 24 -2.24 -5.74 -16.10
CA VAL A 24 -1.68 -6.54 -14.99
C VAL A 24 -2.45 -6.27 -13.71
N ASP A 25 -2.74 -5.01 -13.42
CA ASP A 25 -3.53 -4.60 -12.26
C ASP A 25 -4.96 -5.14 -12.34
N GLU A 26 -5.60 -5.06 -13.50
CA GLU A 26 -6.94 -5.63 -13.72
C GLU A 26 -6.94 -7.15 -13.49
N ALA A 27 -5.97 -7.87 -14.07
CA ALA A 27 -5.84 -9.30 -13.87
C ALA A 27 -5.60 -9.63 -12.39
N ALA A 28 -4.73 -8.89 -11.70
CA ALA A 28 -4.44 -9.10 -10.29
C ALA A 28 -5.68 -8.89 -9.40
N ASN A 29 -6.47 -7.85 -9.67
CA ASN A 29 -7.71 -7.55 -8.95
C ASN A 29 -8.81 -8.62 -9.15
N ARG A 30 -8.77 -9.42 -10.22
CA ARG A 30 -9.74 -10.53 -10.41
C ARG A 30 -9.51 -11.71 -9.46
N PHE A 31 -8.31 -11.86 -8.92
CA PHE A 31 -7.93 -13.05 -8.14
C PHE A 31 -7.62 -12.74 -6.68
N ALA A 32 -7.43 -11.47 -6.31
CA ALA A 32 -7.11 -11.08 -4.94
C ALA A 32 -7.97 -9.90 -4.49
N ALA A 33 -8.66 -10.06 -3.36
CA ALA A 33 -9.42 -8.99 -2.71
C ALA A 33 -8.52 -8.10 -1.83
N ALA A 34 -7.41 -8.65 -1.34
CA ALA A 34 -6.51 -7.95 -0.44
C ALA A 34 -5.04 -8.28 -0.73
N ASN A 35 -4.15 -7.34 -0.43
CA ASN A 35 -2.72 -7.60 -0.35
C ASN A 35 -2.15 -7.11 0.98
N VAL A 36 -1.23 -7.90 1.54
CA VAL A 36 -0.45 -7.56 2.72
C VAL A 36 1.00 -7.43 2.31
N SER A 37 1.64 -6.33 2.68
CA SER A 37 3.02 -6.04 2.36
C SER A 37 3.76 -5.68 3.64
N TYR A 38 4.86 -6.39 3.91
CA TYR A 38 5.75 -6.11 5.02
C TYR A 38 7.09 -5.65 4.49
N VAL A 39 7.44 -4.39 4.77
CA VAL A 39 8.67 -3.75 4.26
C VAL A 39 9.90 -4.15 5.10
N GLY A 40 9.69 -4.84 6.22
CA GLY A 40 10.75 -5.31 7.10
C GLY A 40 11.05 -4.35 8.24
N LYS A 41 12.06 -4.72 9.03
CA LYS A 41 12.64 -3.85 10.06
C LYS A 41 13.47 -2.77 9.37
N ALA A 42 13.17 -1.52 9.67
CA ALA A 42 13.95 -0.38 9.25
C ALA A 42 15.40 -0.50 9.71
N ASN A 43 16.33 0.09 8.96
CA ASN A 43 17.75 0.09 9.29
C ASN A 43 18.28 1.54 9.28
N PHE A 44 17.67 2.39 10.12
CA PHE A 44 18.06 3.79 10.25
C PHE A 44 19.20 4.01 11.26
N GLY A 45 19.77 2.94 11.83
CA GLY A 45 20.83 3.02 12.83
C GLY A 45 20.37 3.80 14.07
N GLU A 46 21.22 4.68 14.58
CA GLU A 46 20.90 5.51 15.76
C GLU A 46 19.69 6.42 15.56
N ALA A 47 19.40 6.81 14.31
CA ALA A 47 18.25 7.68 14.02
C ALA A 47 16.90 6.99 14.27
N GLU A 48 16.88 5.65 14.33
CA GLU A 48 15.67 4.86 14.59
C GLU A 48 14.99 5.26 15.90
N THR A 49 15.75 5.64 16.92
CA THR A 49 15.21 6.05 18.23
C THR A 49 14.30 7.28 18.17
N TYR A 50 14.49 8.14 17.15
CA TYR A 50 13.71 9.35 16.94
C TYR A 50 12.51 9.16 16.01
N ILE A 51 12.35 7.95 15.45
CA ILE A 51 11.25 7.64 14.54
C ILE A 51 10.15 6.94 15.33
N LYS A 52 8.98 7.58 15.40
CA LYS A 52 7.79 7.01 16.06
C LYS A 52 7.07 6.02 15.14
N GLU A 53 6.90 6.41 13.88
CA GLU A 53 6.10 5.71 12.88
C GLU A 53 6.82 5.72 11.52
N PHE A 54 6.71 4.64 10.77
CA PHE A 54 7.27 4.56 9.42
C PHE A 54 6.21 4.06 8.44
N HIS A 55 5.73 4.95 7.58
CA HIS A 55 4.65 4.65 6.64
C HIS A 55 5.19 4.39 5.23
N ALA A 56 4.84 3.24 4.66
CA ALA A 56 5.24 2.84 3.31
C ALA A 56 4.04 2.96 2.35
N TRP A 57 3.53 4.17 2.20
CA TRP A 57 2.34 4.42 1.39
C TRP A 57 2.59 4.10 -0.09
N SER A 58 1.74 3.24 -0.64
CA SER A 58 1.68 2.90 -2.05
C SER A 58 0.30 3.19 -2.59
N ALA A 59 0.14 3.09 -3.92
CA ALA A 59 -1.19 2.92 -4.48
C ALA A 59 -1.84 1.66 -3.90
N THR A 60 -3.14 1.73 -3.59
CA THR A 60 -3.95 0.58 -3.19
C THR A 60 -4.26 -0.22 -4.45
N VAL A 61 -3.42 -1.21 -4.79
CA VAL A 61 -3.58 -1.99 -6.02
C VAL A 61 -4.82 -2.87 -5.93
N MET A 62 -5.02 -3.54 -4.79
CA MET A 62 -6.21 -4.35 -4.46
C MET A 62 -7.29 -3.52 -3.75
N ASP A 63 -8.45 -4.10 -3.46
CA ASP A 63 -9.51 -3.39 -2.73
C ASP A 63 -9.13 -3.07 -1.28
N ILE A 64 -8.34 -3.95 -0.67
CA ILE A 64 -7.71 -3.73 0.64
C ILE A 64 -6.19 -3.88 0.49
N THR A 65 -5.43 -2.90 0.95
CA THR A 65 -3.97 -2.98 1.06
C THR A 65 -3.56 -2.72 2.51
N ILE A 66 -2.82 -3.66 3.09
CA ILE A 66 -2.21 -3.51 4.40
C ILE A 66 -0.70 -3.34 4.20
N GLN A 67 -0.17 -2.19 4.60
CA GLN A 67 1.28 -1.93 4.63
C GLN A 67 1.78 -2.01 6.06
N ILE A 68 2.81 -2.83 6.28
CA ILE A 68 3.40 -3.07 7.59
C ILE A 68 4.87 -2.68 7.53
N SER A 69 5.33 -1.92 8.50
CA SER A 69 6.75 -1.64 8.74
C SER A 69 7.10 -1.88 10.20
N ALA A 70 8.38 -2.06 10.49
CA ALA A 70 8.88 -2.12 11.86
C ALA A 70 9.98 -1.08 12.06
N VAL A 71 9.83 -0.22 13.05
CA VAL A 71 10.81 0.83 13.40
C VAL A 71 10.76 1.07 14.90
N ASN A 72 11.92 1.25 15.53
CA ASN A 72 12.06 1.58 16.94
C ASN A 72 11.33 0.59 17.88
N GLY A 73 11.42 -0.70 17.56
CA GLY A 73 10.76 -1.76 18.32
C GLY A 73 9.23 -1.79 18.21
N ARG A 74 8.65 -1.03 17.27
CA ARG A 74 7.20 -0.93 17.04
C ARG A 74 6.85 -1.33 15.62
N PHE A 75 5.68 -1.93 15.45
CA PHE A 75 5.07 -2.08 14.13
C PHE A 75 4.22 -0.86 13.82
N THR A 76 4.34 -0.32 12.60
CA THR A 76 3.39 0.63 12.03
C THR A 76 2.58 -0.09 10.97
N LEU A 77 1.26 0.08 10.99
CA LEU A 77 0.36 -0.64 10.09
C LEU A 77 -0.65 0.33 9.48
N ASP A 78 -0.62 0.46 8.15
CA ASP A 78 -1.60 1.23 7.39
C ASP A 78 -2.64 0.27 6.80
N PHE A 79 -3.89 0.36 7.26
CA PHE A 79 -5.02 -0.35 6.66
C PHE A 79 -5.70 0.57 5.64
N MET A 80 -5.50 0.32 4.35
CA MET A 80 -6.04 1.12 3.26
C MET A 80 -7.10 0.35 2.51
N GLN A 81 -8.22 1.00 2.20
CA GLN A 81 -9.34 0.41 1.45
C GLN A 81 -9.91 1.42 0.43
N LYS A 82 -10.41 0.91 -0.70
CA LYS A 82 -11.01 1.74 -1.77
C LYS A 82 -12.48 2.12 -1.52
N PHE A 83 -13.09 1.58 -0.47
CA PHE A 83 -14.50 1.73 -0.15
C PHE A 83 -14.68 2.27 1.28
N GLU A 84 -15.84 2.87 1.56
CA GLU A 84 -16.09 3.52 2.85
C GLU A 84 -16.49 2.55 3.97
N SER A 85 -17.02 1.38 3.62
CA SER A 85 -17.52 0.40 4.59
C SER A 85 -16.45 0.02 5.62
N PRO A 86 -16.70 0.16 6.93
CA PRO A 86 -15.72 -0.15 7.97
C PRO A 86 -15.69 -1.64 8.35
N VAL A 87 -16.53 -2.48 7.72
CA VAL A 87 -16.74 -3.88 8.13
C VAL A 87 -15.43 -4.66 8.19
N TYR A 88 -14.56 -4.50 7.20
CA TYR A 88 -13.28 -5.21 7.15
C TYR A 88 -12.25 -4.69 8.15
N LEU A 89 -12.17 -3.36 8.33
CA LEU A 89 -11.33 -2.77 9.37
C LEU A 89 -11.77 -3.25 10.76
N ASN A 90 -13.07 -3.22 11.04
CA ASN A 90 -13.61 -3.67 12.32
C ASN A 90 -13.35 -5.16 12.58
N ALA A 91 -13.48 -6.00 11.54
CA ALA A 91 -13.13 -7.42 11.63
C ALA A 91 -11.63 -7.59 11.94
N PHE A 92 -10.75 -6.85 11.25
CA PHE A 92 -9.32 -6.89 11.51
C PHE A 92 -8.95 -6.47 12.94
N LEU A 93 -9.52 -5.36 13.44
CA LEU A 93 -9.28 -4.90 14.82
C LEU A 93 -9.79 -5.89 15.87
N ARG A 94 -10.87 -6.61 15.57
CA ARG A 94 -11.36 -7.70 16.42
C ARG A 94 -10.36 -8.86 16.46
N GLU A 95 -9.84 -9.30 15.33
CA GLU A 95 -8.81 -10.34 15.28
C GLU A 95 -7.57 -9.95 16.09
N LEU A 96 -7.13 -8.68 16.04
CA LEU A 96 -6.05 -8.20 16.91
C LEU A 96 -6.39 -8.35 18.40
N SER A 97 -7.59 -7.93 18.78
CA SER A 97 -8.08 -8.03 20.17
C SER A 97 -8.16 -9.48 20.64
N ASP A 98 -8.76 -10.36 19.84
CA ASP A 98 -8.98 -11.77 20.17
C ASP A 98 -7.66 -12.54 20.33
N ASN A 99 -6.60 -12.07 19.66
CA ASN A 99 -5.24 -12.61 19.78
C ASN A 99 -4.35 -11.86 20.79
N GLY A 100 -4.91 -10.94 21.58
CA GLY A 100 -4.18 -10.19 22.60
C GLY A 100 -3.13 -9.22 22.04
N ILE A 101 -3.26 -8.81 20.79
CA ILE A 101 -2.36 -7.86 20.14
C ILE A 101 -2.83 -6.44 20.47
N VAL A 102 -2.06 -5.77 21.33
CA VAL A 102 -2.31 -4.37 21.69
C VAL A 102 -1.98 -3.46 20.52
N TYR A 103 -2.89 -2.54 20.20
CA TYR A 103 -2.69 -1.54 19.16
C TYR A 103 -3.15 -0.16 19.64
N GLU A 104 -2.66 0.87 18.95
CA GLU A 104 -3.10 2.25 19.13
C GLU A 104 -3.57 2.76 17.76
N LEU A 105 -4.83 3.18 17.67
CA LEU A 105 -5.37 3.78 16.45
C LEU A 105 -4.92 5.25 16.40
N GLN A 106 -3.96 5.55 15.52
CA GLN A 106 -3.38 6.90 15.42
C GLN A 106 -4.25 7.86 14.59
N ASP A 107 -4.64 7.44 13.38
CA ASP A 107 -5.30 8.33 12.42
C ASP A 107 -6.26 7.58 11.48
N LYS A 108 -7.23 8.33 10.93
CA LYS A 108 -8.13 7.89 9.86
C LYS A 108 -8.22 9.00 8.83
N GLN A 109 -7.63 8.76 7.65
CA GLN A 109 -7.64 9.72 6.55
C GLN A 109 -8.41 9.21 5.34
N ILE A 110 -9.23 10.08 4.74
CA ILE A 110 -9.74 9.88 3.38
C ILE A 110 -8.68 10.44 2.43
N ARG A 111 -8.08 9.57 1.61
CA ARG A 111 -7.10 10.01 0.63
C ARG A 111 -7.81 10.58 -0.59
N SER A 112 -7.69 11.89 -0.77
CA SER A 112 -7.88 12.53 -2.06
C SER A 112 -6.52 12.81 -2.68
N LEU A 113 -6.34 12.45 -3.96
CA LEU A 113 -5.24 13.04 -4.71
C LEU A 113 -5.50 14.56 -4.77
N PRO A 114 -4.53 15.42 -4.42
CA PRO A 114 -4.65 16.83 -4.73
C PRO A 114 -4.86 16.97 -6.25
N ALA A 115 -5.59 18.00 -6.67
CA ALA A 115 -5.88 18.26 -8.08
C ALA A 115 -4.59 18.65 -8.85
N PHE A 116 -3.71 17.67 -9.06
CA PHE A 116 -2.49 17.80 -9.81
C PHE A 116 -2.80 17.60 -11.28
N ARG A 117 -2.63 18.67 -12.07
CA ARG A 117 -2.63 18.57 -13.52
C ARG A 117 -1.22 18.23 -13.95
N ALA A 118 -1.02 16.99 -14.39
CA ALA A 118 0.28 16.61 -14.91
C ALA A 118 0.50 17.29 -16.28
N PRO A 119 1.70 17.84 -16.56
CA PRO A 119 1.95 18.58 -17.80
C PRO A 119 1.78 17.74 -19.09
N TRP A 120 1.71 16.41 -18.98
CA TRP A 120 1.50 15.48 -20.09
C TRP A 120 0.04 15.04 -20.28
N GLN A 121 -0.92 15.58 -19.55
CA GLN A 121 -2.36 15.24 -19.71
C GLN A 121 -3.04 15.94 -20.90
N GLY A 122 -2.31 16.72 -21.70
CA GLY A 122 -2.83 17.47 -22.85
C GLY A 122 -2.24 17.07 -24.22
N VAL A 123 -1.62 15.89 -24.33
CA VAL A 123 -1.06 15.36 -25.59
C VAL A 123 -1.79 14.09 -26.02
#